data_AF-A0AAD0WG13-F1
#
_entry.id   AF-A0AAD0WG13-F1
#
_cell.length_a   1.000
_cell.length_b   1.000
_cell.length_c   1.000
_cell.angle_alpha   90.00
_cell.angle_beta   90.00
_cell.angle_gamma   90.00
#
_symmetry.space_group_name_H-M   'P 1'
#
loop_
_entity.id
_entity.type
_entity.pdbx_description
1 polymer ?
#
loop_
_entity_poly.entity_id
_entity_poly.type
_entity_poly.pdbx_seq_one_letter_code
_entity_poly.pdbx_strand_id
1 'polypeptide(L)'
;MIPRRSHPDTLRGPIRTFGTALRTPYRPGRVYTGPVRVVLADDHALSREANENVRRRTEAGLRRWAPELVAWRGPGDHFSLRTPPHVQQVVAWWETMHAPVAVQPVTLPEHGHPILSP
;
A
#
# COMPACT_ATOMS: atom_id res chain seq x y z
N MET A 1 18.03 -13.22 10.03
CA MET A 1 18.66 -14.40 10.64
C MET A 1 17.66 -15.08 11.56
N ILE A 2 17.68 -16.40 11.65
CA ILE A 2 16.79 -17.16 12.54
C ILE A 2 17.45 -17.27 13.94
N PRO A 3 16.71 -17.12 15.05
CA PRO A 3 17.28 -17.24 16.39
C PRO A 3 17.99 -18.58 16.59
N ARG A 4 19.15 -18.56 17.28
CA ARG A 4 20.02 -19.73 17.51
C ARG A 4 19.33 -20.92 18.21
N ARG A 5 18.18 -20.68 18.85
CA ARG A 5 17.36 -21.68 19.57
C ARG A 5 16.14 -22.17 18.78
N SER A 6 16.04 -21.83 17.50
CA SER A 6 14.89 -22.26 16.68
C SER A 6 15.01 -23.74 16.35
N HIS A 7 13.90 -24.46 16.43
CA HIS A 7 13.87 -25.87 16.04
C HIS A 7 14.04 -25.98 14.51
N PRO A 8 14.74 -27.01 13.99
CA PRO A 8 14.89 -27.21 12.54
C PRO A 8 13.56 -27.17 11.77
N ASP A 9 12.48 -27.58 12.42
CA ASP A 9 11.15 -27.69 11.81
C ASP A 9 10.35 -26.39 11.86
N THR A 10 10.82 -25.35 12.55
CA THR A 10 10.11 -24.08 12.71
C THR A 10 9.79 -23.43 11.36
N LEU A 11 10.60 -23.65 10.32
CA LEU A 11 10.35 -23.11 8.99
C LEU A 11 9.47 -23.99 8.10
N ARG A 12 9.19 -25.25 8.46
CA ARG A 12 8.44 -26.17 7.59
C ARG A 12 7.07 -25.60 7.21
N GLY A 13 6.34 -25.07 8.20
CA GLY A 13 5.05 -24.42 7.98
C GLY A 13 5.16 -23.20 7.04
N PRO A 14 5.93 -22.16 7.40
CA PRO A 14 6.13 -20.99 6.55
C PRO A 14 6.62 -21.29 5.13
N ILE A 15 7.59 -22.19 4.97
CA ILE A 15 8.12 -22.59 3.65
C ILE A 15 7.02 -23.25 2.82
N ARG A 16 6.25 -24.17 3.43
CA ARG A 16 5.13 -24.83 2.74
C ARG A 16 4.07 -23.82 2.33
N THR A 17 3.64 -22.95 3.24
CA THR A 17 2.63 -21.92 2.96
C THR A 17 3.10 -20.97 1.86
N PHE A 18 4.33 -20.48 1.93
CA PHE A 18 4.91 -19.63 0.90
C PHE A 18 5.00 -20.36 -0.45
N GLY A 19 5.48 -21.60 -0.44
CA GLY A 19 5.55 -22.44 -1.64
C GLY A 19 4.18 -22.72 -2.25
N THR A 20 3.14 -22.91 -1.44
CA THR A 20 1.76 -23.04 -1.94
C THR A 20 1.29 -21.73 -2.54
N ALA A 21 1.50 -20.60 -1.86
CA ALA A 21 1.10 -19.28 -2.35
C ALA A 21 1.73 -18.94 -3.71
N LEU A 22 3.00 -19.27 -3.93
CA LEU A 22 3.67 -19.07 -5.21
C LEU A 22 3.10 -19.93 -6.35
N ARG A 23 2.47 -21.06 -6.03
CA ARG A 23 1.93 -22.01 -7.02
C ARG A 23 0.44 -21.85 -7.25
N THR A 24 -0.26 -21.12 -6.40
CA THR A 24 -1.68 -20.83 -6.58
C THR A 24 -1.83 -19.66 -7.55
N PRO A 25 -2.34 -19.88 -8.78
CA PRO A 25 -2.55 -18.78 -9.71
C PRO A 25 -3.66 -17.88 -9.17
N TYR A 26 -3.32 -16.64 -8.87
CA TYR A 26 -4.34 -15.62 -8.60
C TYR A 26 -4.78 -14.98 -9.92
N ARG A 27 -6.08 -15.05 -10.22
CA ARG A 27 -6.71 -14.33 -11.32
C ARG A 27 -7.85 -13.49 -10.76
N PRO A 28 -7.80 -12.15 -10.86
CA PRO A 28 -8.93 -11.32 -10.48
C PRO A 28 -10.18 -11.73 -11.27
N GLY A 29 -11.31 -11.91 -10.58
CA GLY A 29 -12.58 -12.26 -11.23
C GLY A 29 -13.25 -11.09 -11.94
N ARG A 30 -12.79 -9.86 -11.73
CA ARG A 30 -13.32 -8.64 -12.33
C ARG A 30 -12.25 -7.55 -12.39
N VAL A 31 -12.44 -6.61 -13.32
CA VAL A 31 -11.71 -5.34 -13.33
C VAL A 31 -12.18 -4.49 -12.15
N TYR A 32 -11.24 -3.89 -11.44
CA TYR A 32 -11.50 -2.92 -10.40
C TYR A 32 -11.51 -1.51 -11.00
N THR A 33 -12.65 -0.82 -10.90
CA THR A 33 -12.86 0.50 -11.51
C THR A 33 -12.71 1.65 -10.53
N GLY A 34 -12.43 1.36 -9.25
CA GLY A 34 -12.15 2.37 -8.25
C GLY A 34 -10.72 2.92 -8.36
N PRO A 35 -10.41 4.00 -7.63
CA PRO A 35 -9.07 4.57 -7.61
C PRO A 35 -8.07 3.56 -7.03
N VAL A 36 -6.94 3.40 -7.71
CA VAL A 36 -5.81 2.60 -7.22
C VAL A 36 -4.57 3.47 -7.17
N ARG A 37 -3.88 3.43 -6.04
CA ARG A 37 -2.59 4.07 -5.84
C ARG A 37 -1.56 2.98 -5.63
N VAL A 38 -0.51 2.96 -6.44
CA VAL A 38 0.56 1.97 -6.31
C VAL A 38 1.90 2.66 -6.11
N VAL A 39 2.66 2.18 -5.13
CA VAL A 39 4.05 2.60 -4.89
C VAL A 39 4.92 1.53 -5.52
N LEU A 40 5.69 1.90 -6.54
CA LEU A 40 6.59 0.97 -7.22
C LEU A 40 8.00 1.07 -6.63
N ALA A 41 8.40 0.06 -5.87
CA ALA A 41 9.74 -0.02 -5.26
C ALA A 41 10.84 -0.25 -6.30
N ASP A 42 12.06 0.12 -5.96
CA ASP A 42 13.27 -0.32 -6.65
C ASP A 42 13.72 -1.68 -6.11
N ASP A 43 14.53 -2.37 -6.90
CA ASP A 43 15.33 -3.52 -6.49
C ASP A 43 16.81 -3.11 -6.57
N HIS A 44 17.52 -3.16 -5.43
CA HIS A 44 18.93 -2.78 -5.36
C HIS A 44 19.86 -3.69 -6.16
N ALA A 45 19.43 -4.91 -6.50
CA ALA A 45 20.19 -5.80 -7.37
C ALA A 45 20.15 -5.38 -8.85
N LEU A 46 19.26 -4.45 -9.21
CA LEU A 46 19.05 -4.02 -10.58
C LEU A 46 19.69 -2.65 -10.86
N SER A 47 20.14 -2.46 -12.10
CA SER A 47 20.49 -1.12 -12.59
C SER A 47 19.26 -0.22 -12.59
N ARG A 48 19.47 1.10 -12.61
CA ARG A 48 18.39 2.08 -12.73
C ARG A 48 17.48 1.83 -13.93
N GLU A 49 18.08 1.50 -15.08
CA GLU A 49 17.34 1.18 -16.31
C GLU A 49 16.52 -0.11 -16.17
N ALA A 50 17.11 -1.15 -15.58
CA ALA A 50 16.42 -2.41 -15.32
C ALA A 50 15.24 -2.22 -14.37
N ASN A 51 15.41 -1.44 -13.30
CA ASN A 51 14.33 -1.05 -12.40
C ASN A 51 13.20 -0.33 -13.13
N GLU A 52 13.54 0.67 -13.93
CA GLU A 52 12.54 1.43 -14.69
C GLU A 52 11.76 0.54 -15.67
N ASN A 53 12.43 -0.42 -16.33
CA ASN A 53 11.79 -1.42 -17.19
C ASN A 53 10.82 -2.33 -16.41
N VAL A 54 11.24 -2.84 -15.25
CA VAL A 54 10.38 -3.68 -14.39
C VAL A 54 9.17 -2.88 -13.92
N ARG A 55 9.37 -1.64 -13.46
CA ARG A 55 8.29 -0.76 -13.00
C ARG A 55 7.27 -0.49 -14.11
N ARG A 56 7.70 -0.16 -15.32
CA ARG A 56 6.81 0.00 -16.49
C ARG A 56 5.99 -1.25 -16.78
N ARG A 57 6.63 -2.42 -16.78
CA ARG A 57 5.94 -3.71 -17.05
C ARG A 57 4.91 -4.03 -15.97
N THR A 58 5.26 -3.80 -14.70
CA THR A 58 4.35 -3.98 -13.56
C THR A 58 3.16 -3.03 -13.65
N GLU A 59 3.38 -1.73 -13.90
CA GLU A 59 2.32 -0.74 -14.05
C GLU A 59 1.37 -1.11 -15.19
N ALA A 60 1.91 -1.44 -16.37
CA ALA A 60 1.10 -1.88 -17.52
C ALA A 60 0.30 -3.16 -17.20
N GLY A 61 0.89 -4.08 -16.44
CA GLY A 61 0.24 -5.31 -16.00
C GLY A 61 -0.95 -5.05 -15.07
N LEU A 62 -0.76 -4.14 -14.12
CA LEU A 62 -1.79 -3.75 -13.15
C LEU A 62 -2.90 -2.93 -13.81
N ARG A 63 -2.59 -2.04 -14.75
CA ARG A 63 -3.59 -1.22 -15.47
C ARG A 63 -4.64 -2.03 -16.22
N ARG A 64 -4.32 -3.26 -16.65
CA ARG A 64 -5.31 -4.17 -17.25
C ARG A 64 -6.45 -4.55 -16.29
N TRP A 65 -6.19 -4.50 -14.99
CA TRP A 65 -7.15 -4.85 -13.93
C TRP A 65 -7.61 -3.66 -13.11
N ALA A 66 -6.88 -2.54 -13.15
CA ALA A 66 -7.19 -1.30 -12.46
C ALA A 66 -6.88 -0.11 -13.37
N PRO A 67 -7.83 0.30 -14.24
CA PRO A 67 -7.61 1.36 -15.23
C PRO A 67 -7.28 2.71 -14.58
N GLU A 68 -7.92 3.02 -13.45
CA GLU A 68 -7.74 4.25 -12.66
C GLU A 68 -6.50 4.20 -11.74
N LEU A 69 -5.47 3.43 -12.13
CA LEU A 69 -4.23 3.30 -11.36
C LEU A 69 -3.32 4.49 -11.58
N VAL A 70 -2.95 5.13 -10.47
CA VAL A 70 -1.90 6.13 -10.37
C VAL A 70 -0.68 5.54 -9.66
N ALA A 71 0.47 5.58 -10.33
CA ALA A 71 1.72 5.04 -9.81
C ALA A 71 2.62 6.15 -9.26
N TRP A 72 3.18 5.92 -8.08
CA TRP A 72 4.30 6.67 -7.55
C TRP A 72 5.62 5.94 -7.83
N ARG A 73 6.65 6.73 -8.13
CA ARG A 73 8.01 6.26 -8.38
C ARG A 73 8.97 7.14 -7.60
N GLY A 74 9.84 6.52 -6.84
CA GLY A 74 10.87 7.20 -6.05
C GLY A 74 11.91 6.21 -5.53
N PRO A 75 12.93 6.71 -4.82
CA PRO A 75 13.98 5.88 -4.26
C PRO A 75 13.44 4.97 -3.15
N GLY A 76 14.09 3.81 -2.99
CA GLY A 76 13.80 2.86 -1.92
C GLY A 76 13.30 1.52 -2.45
N ASP A 77 13.74 0.47 -1.78
CA ASP A 77 13.26 -0.90 -2.01
C ASP A 77 12.01 -1.22 -1.19
N HIS A 78 11.53 -2.46 -1.34
CA HIS A 78 10.34 -2.95 -0.66
C HIS A 78 10.37 -2.78 0.87
N PHE A 79 11.57 -2.75 1.47
CA PHE A 79 11.75 -2.66 2.92
C PHE A 79 11.92 -1.19 3.36
N SER A 80 12.84 -0.48 2.72
CA SER A 80 13.22 0.89 3.06
C SER A 80 12.13 1.91 2.78
N LEU A 81 11.17 1.63 1.87
CA LEU A 81 9.99 2.47 1.65
C LEU A 81 9.09 2.60 2.90
N ARG A 82 9.20 1.71 3.88
CA ARG A 82 8.36 1.72 5.09
C ARG A 82 8.96 2.53 6.24
N THR A 83 10.16 3.08 6.05
CA THR A 83 10.89 3.81 7.08
C THR A 83 11.34 5.18 6.57
N PRO A 84 11.60 6.14 7.46
CA PRO A 84 12.25 7.38 7.07
C PRO A 84 13.62 7.12 6.41
N PRO A 85 14.05 7.96 5.44
CA PRO A 85 13.31 9.11 4.90
C PRO A 85 12.27 8.73 3.82
N HIS A 86 12.34 7.52 3.25
CA HIS A 86 11.54 7.16 2.06
C HIS A 86 10.03 7.19 2.31
N VAL A 87 9.57 6.76 3.50
CA VAL A 87 8.14 6.79 3.85
C VAL A 87 7.56 8.21 3.79
N GLN A 88 8.36 9.23 4.10
CA GLN A 88 7.91 10.62 4.08
C GLN A 88 7.63 11.11 2.65
N GLN A 89 8.36 10.61 1.66
CA GLN A 89 8.13 10.95 0.25
C GLN A 89 6.85 10.31 -0.27
N VAL A 90 6.55 9.09 0.16
CA VAL A 90 5.28 8.41 -0.16
C VAL A 90 4.11 9.14 0.49
N VAL A 91 4.25 9.55 1.76
CA VAL A 91 3.24 10.35 2.46
C VAL A 91 3.02 11.68 1.75
N ALA A 92 4.08 12.43 1.44
CA ALA A 92 3.97 13.71 0.73
C ALA A 92 3.23 13.56 -0.61
N TRP A 93 3.53 12.50 -1.37
CA TRP A 93 2.80 12.20 -2.61
C TRP A 93 1.32 11.88 -2.35
N TRP A 94 1.03 11.05 -1.35
CA TRP A 94 -0.33 10.68 -1.00
C TRP A 94 -1.19 11.90 -0.64
N GLU A 95 -0.64 12.82 0.14
CA GLU A 95 -1.32 14.07 0.53
C GLU A 95 -1.67 14.94 -0.69
N THR A 96 -0.89 14.92 -1.77
CA THR A 96 -1.24 15.67 -3.01
C THR A 96 -2.53 15.16 -3.67
N MET A 97 -2.95 13.94 -3.35
CA MET A 97 -4.15 13.30 -3.93
C MET A 97 -5.40 13.54 -3.09
N HIS A 98 -5.23 14.00 -1.86
CA HIS A 98 -6.30 14.33 -0.95
C HIS A 98 -6.36 15.87 -0.90
N ALA A 99 -7.23 16.48 -1.73
CA ALA A 99 -7.60 17.86 -1.45
C ALA A 99 -8.09 17.92 0.01
N PRO A 100 -7.68 18.91 0.83
CA PRO A 100 -8.14 18.99 2.20
C PRO A 100 -9.67 19.04 2.16
N VAL A 101 -10.32 17.98 2.65
CA VAL A 101 -11.74 18.04 2.98
C VAL A 101 -11.82 19.07 4.08
N ALA A 102 -12.42 20.23 3.80
CA ALA A 102 -12.75 21.20 4.82
C ALA A 102 -13.61 20.46 5.85
N VAL A 103 -13.03 20.16 7.01
CA VAL A 103 -13.75 19.62 8.14
C VAL A 103 -14.62 20.77 8.63
N GLN A 104 -15.89 20.78 8.20
CA GLN A 104 -16.84 21.71 8.80
C GLN A 104 -16.99 21.30 10.28
N PRO A 105 -16.78 22.22 11.23
CA PRO A 105 -17.00 21.91 12.63
C PRO A 105 -18.46 21.48 12.80
N VAL A 106 -18.66 20.32 13.45
CA VAL A 106 -19.99 19.91 13.89
C VAL A 106 -20.43 20.88 14.97
N THR A 107 -21.31 21.81 14.62
CA THR A 107 -22.05 22.60 15.60
C THR A 107 -23.05 21.66 16.28
N LEU A 108 -22.76 21.26 17.51
CA LEU A 108 -23.75 20.60 18.36
C LEU A 108 -24.88 21.61 18.65
N PRO A 109 -26.16 21.24 18.52
CA PRO A 109 -27.24 22.12 18.93
C PRO A 109 -27.17 22.29 20.45
N GLU A 110 -27.16 23.54 20.91
CA GLU A 110 -27.24 23.85 22.34
C GLU A 110 -28.54 23.27 22.89
N HIS A 111 -28.42 22.32 23.82
CA HIS A 111 -29.57 21.72 24.48
C HIS A 111 -30.26 22.78 25.34
N GLY A 112 -31.42 23.25 24.86
CA GLY A 112 -32.34 24.08 25.63
C GLY A 112 -32.80 23.37 26.91
N HIS A 113 -32.72 24.08 28.03
CA HIS A 113 -33.22 23.68 29.34
C HIS A 113 -34.71 23.28 29.29
N PRO A 114 -35.13 22.18 29.95
CA PRO A 114 -36.55 21.91 30.12
C PRO A 114 -37.14 22.86 31.17
N ILE A 115 -38.17 23.58 30.76
CA ILE A 115 -39.05 24.35 31.64
C ILE A 115 -39.92 23.34 32.41
N LEU A 116 -39.72 23.24 33.72
CA LEU A 116 -40.68 22.62 34.63
C LEU A 116 -41.71 23.69 35.02
N SER A 117 -42.99 23.35 34.90
CA SER A 117 -44.12 24.13 35.43
C SER A 117 -45.28 23.17 35.72
N PRO A 118 -46.15 23.52 36.68
CA PRO A 118 -46.00 23.38 38.13
C PRO A 118 -46.58 22.06 38.66
#